data_AF-A0A940S401-F1
#
_entry.id   AF-A0A940S401-F1
#
_cell.length_a   1.000
_cell.length_b   1.000
_cell.length_c   1.000
_cell.angle_alpha   90.00
_cell.angle_beta   90.00
_cell.angle_gamma   90.00
#
_symmetry.space_group_name_H-M   'P 1'
#
loop_
_entity.id
_entity.type
_entity.pdbx_description
1 polymer ?
#
loop_
_entity_poly.entity_id
_entity_poly.type
_entity_poly.pdbx_seq_one_letter_code
_entity_poly.pdbx_strand_id
1 'polypeptide(L)' 'MSQSKPKTVAPTQAETEELEETIAYLAKRHRVSQAIVREIARNLPSPERSAIEREIARGKSRR' A
#
# COMPACT_ATOMS: atom_id res chain seq x y z
N MET A 1 -10.50 -25.74 -15.95
CA MET A 1 -10.60 -24.58 -15.05
C MET A 1 -9.20 -24.24 -14.54
N SER A 2 -8.41 -23.49 -15.34
CA SER A 2 -7.04 -23.11 -14.94
C SER A 2 -7.10 -21.92 -14.00
N GLN A 3 -6.85 -22.15 -12.71
CA GLN A 3 -6.56 -21.09 -11.75
C GLN A 3 -5.15 -20.56 -12.03
N SER A 4 -5.07 -19.43 -12.72
CA SER A 4 -3.86 -18.62 -12.80
C SER A 4 -3.60 -18.01 -11.42
N LYS A 5 -2.75 -18.65 -10.62
CA LYS A 5 -2.13 -18.02 -9.45
C LYS A 5 -1.36 -16.80 -9.96
N PRO A 6 -1.58 -15.57 -9.44
CA PRO A 6 -0.74 -14.46 -9.81
C PRO A 6 0.69 -14.82 -9.41
N LYS A 7 1.57 -14.94 -10.40
CA LYS A 7 3.01 -14.92 -10.17
C LYS A 7 3.28 -13.57 -9.52
N THR A 8 3.49 -13.56 -8.21
CA THR A 8 4.12 -12.44 -7.53
C THR A 8 5.53 -12.34 -8.10
N VAL A 9 5.67 -11.54 -9.16
CA VAL A 9 6.96 -11.05 -9.60
C VAL A 9 7.46 -10.23 -8.42
N ALA A 10 8.61 -10.60 -7.86
CA ALA A 10 9.22 -9.81 -6.80
C ALA A 10 9.34 -8.36 -7.32
N PRO A 11 8.91 -7.36 -6.56
CA PRO A 11 8.94 -5.99 -7.02
C PRO A 11 10.37 -5.63 -7.41
N THR A 12 10.51 -4.99 -8.56
CA THR A 12 11.79 -4.45 -9.00
C THR A 12 12.25 -3.35 -8.03
N GLN A 13 13.55 -3.03 -8.05
CA GLN A 13 14.09 -1.95 -7.20
C GLN A 13 13.36 -0.62 -7.44
N ALA A 14 13.00 -0.33 -8.70
CA ALA A 14 12.22 0.85 -9.08
C ALA A 14 10.81 0.85 -8.45
N GLU A 15 10.08 -0.27 -8.51
CA GLU A 15 8.74 -0.39 -7.87
C GLU A 15 8.81 -0.25 -6.35
N THR A 16 9.93 -0.64 -5.74
CA THR A 16 10.15 -0.50 -4.30
C THR A 16 10.38 0.95 -3.91
N GLU A 17 11.15 1.70 -4.70
CA GLU A 17 11.37 3.14 -4.48
C GLU A 17 10.07 3.94 -4.65
N GLU A 18 9.29 3.68 -5.71
CA GLU A 18 7.98 4.31 -5.93
C GLU A 18 6.98 4.02 -4.81
N LEU A 19 7.01 2.81 -4.26
CA LEU A 19 6.18 2.43 -3.12
C LEU A 19 6.58 3.18 -1.85
N GLU A 20 7.88 3.31 -1.57
CA GLU A 20 8.39 4.04 -0.41
C GLU A 20 8.09 5.55 -0.51
N GLU A 21 8.17 6.14 -1.70
CA GLU A 21 7.70 7.51 -1.96
C GLU A 21 6.19 7.65 -1.69
N THR A 22 5.40 6.68 -2.15
CA THR A 22 3.95 6.63 -1.91
C THR A 22 3.64 6.53 -0.42
N ILE A 23 4.37 5.70 0.32
CA ILE A 23 4.27 5.54 1.78
C ILE A 23 4.55 6.87 2.47
N ALA A 24 5.65 7.54 2.13
CA ALA A 24 6.05 8.81 2.73
C ALA A 24 5.02 9.92 2.45
N TYR A 25 4.51 9.98 1.22
CA TYR A 25 3.48 10.93 0.81
C TYR A 25 2.17 10.72 1.60
N LEU A 26 1.67 9.48 1.64
CA LEU A 26 0.40 9.15 2.31
C LEU A 26 0.50 9.35 3.83
N ALA A 27 1.64 8.97 4.44
CA ALA A 27 1.89 9.21 5.85
C ALA A 27 1.79 10.70 6.19
N LYS A 28 2.43 11.57 5.41
CA LYS A 28 2.38 13.03 5.59
C LYS A 28 0.98 13.59 5.35
N ARG A 29 0.33 13.22 4.24
CA ARG A 29 -1.01 13.71 3.85
C ARG A 29 -2.07 13.34 4.89
N HIS A 30 -2.05 12.11 5.38
CA HIS A 30 -3.03 11.62 6.34
C HIS A 30 -2.59 11.80 7.80
N ARG A 31 -1.40 12.35 8.09
CA ARG A 31 -0.86 12.49 9.45
C ARG A 31 -0.87 11.15 10.22
N VAL A 32 -0.43 10.09 9.56
CA VAL A 32 -0.28 8.74 10.14
C VAL A 32 1.19 8.32 10.06
N SER A 33 1.61 7.34 10.85
CA SER A 33 2.98 6.83 10.79
C SER A 33 3.22 6.05 9.49
N GLN A 34 4.43 6.13 8.95
CA GLN A 34 4.83 5.36 7.77
C GLN A 34 4.69 3.85 8.00
N ALA A 35 4.88 3.39 9.26
CA ALA A 35 4.69 2.00 9.65
C ALA A 35 3.25 1.51 9.38
N ILE A 36 2.23 2.33 9.69
CA ILE A 36 0.82 2.00 9.42
C ILE A 36 0.61 1.89 7.90
N VAL A 37 1.15 2.82 7.12
CA VAL A 37 0.99 2.81 5.67
C VAL A 37 1.68 1.59 5.03
N ARG A 38 2.86 1.21 5.52
CA ARG A 38 3.57 -0.03 5.12
C ARG A 38 2.78 -1.29 5.46
N GLU A 39 2.13 -1.34 6.62
CA GLU A 39 1.28 -2.46 7.00
C GLU A 39 0.06 -2.56 6.08
N ILE A 40 -0.60 -1.44 5.78
CA ILE A 40 -1.71 -1.39 4.83
C ILE A 40 -1.25 -1.86 3.45
N ALA A 41 -0.12 -1.37 2.94
CA ALA A 41 0.42 -1.78 1.65
C ALA A 41 0.73 -3.29 1.60
N ARG A 42 1.23 -3.88 2.69
CA ARG A 42 1.48 -5.32 2.79
C ARG A 42 0.20 -6.17 2.85
N ASN A 43 -0.86 -5.64 3.46
CA ASN A 43 -2.13 -6.35 3.60
C ASN A 43 -3.02 -6.23 2.36
N LEU A 44 -2.73 -5.28 1.46
CA LEU A 44 -3.47 -5.09 0.23
C LEU A 44 -2.92 -5.96 -0.91
N PRO A 45 -3.79 -6.51 -1.76
CA PRO A 45 -3.39 -7.30 -2.92
C PRO A 45 -2.78 -6.45 -4.06
N SER A 46 -2.91 -5.12 -4.00
CA SER A 46 -2.35 -4.18 -4.96
C SER A 46 -1.62 -3.05 -4.23
N PRO A 47 -0.37 -2.71 -4.62
CA PRO A 47 0.38 -1.58 -4.08
C PRO A 47 -0.13 -0.22 -4.63
N GLU A 48 -1.29 -0.18 -5.27
CA GLU A 48 -1.88 1.06 -5.77
C GLU A 48 -2.14 2.07 -4.65
N ARG A 49 -1.62 3.29 -4.85
CA ARG A 49 -1.83 4.43 -3.96
C ARG A 49 -3.30 4.63 -3.57
N SER A 50 -4.23 4.52 -4.52
CA SER A 50 -5.67 4.70 -4.29
C SER A 50 -6.24 3.65 -3.35
N ALA A 51 -5.77 2.40 -3.43
CA ALA A 51 -6.20 1.33 -2.54
C ALA A 51 -5.70 1.56 -1.11
N ILE A 52 -4.43 1.95 -0.97
CA ILE A 52 -3.81 2.29 0.32
C ILE A 52 -4.53 3.49 0.97
N GLU A 53 -4.79 4.55 0.20
CA GLU A 53 -5.48 5.76 0.68
C GLU A 53 -6.91 5.46 1.19
N ARG A 54 -7.66 4.60 0.49
CA ARG A 54 -9.00 4.16 0.93
C ARG A 54 -8.95 3.41 2.26
N GLU A 55 -7.98 2.53 2.46
CA GLU A 55 -7.84 1.78 3.70
C GLU A 55 -7.39 2.68 4.87
N ILE A 56 -6.49 3.66 4.62
CA ILE A 56 -6.15 4.69 5.60
C ILE A 56 -7.40 5.48 6.02
N ALA A 57 -8.22 5.93 5.07
CA ALA A 57 -9.45 6.67 5.35
C ALA A 57 -10.46 5.82 6.14
N ARG A 58 -10.62 4.55 5.78
CA ARG A 58 -11.46 3.59 6.51
C ARG A 58 -10.97 3.38 7.94
N GLY A 59 -9.66 3.24 8.15
CA GLY A 59 -9.04 3.09 9.46
C GLY A 59 -9.23 4.32 10.36
N LYS A 60 -9.28 5.52 9.78
CA LYS A 60 -9.62 6.77 10.49
C LYS A 60 -11.10 6.86 10.85
N SER A 61 -12.01 6.45 9.95
CA SER A 61 -13.45 6.49 10.22
C SER A 61 -13.88 5.51 11.33
N ARG A 62 -13.06 4.51 11.63
CA ARG A 62 -13.32 3.50 12.66
C ARG A 62 -12.76 3.86 14.05
N ARG A 63 -11.95 4.91 14.16
CA ARG A 63 -11.34 5.38 15.42
C ARG A 63 -11.88 6.75 15.78
#